data_AF-A0A7Y2XD94-F1
#
_entry.id   AF-A0A7Y2XD94-F1
#
_cell.length_a   1.000
_cell.length_b   1.000
_cell.length_c   1.000
_cell.angle_alpha   90.00
_cell.angle_beta   90.00
_cell.angle_gamma   90.00
#
_symmetry.space_group_name_H-M   'P 1'
#
loop_
_entity.id
_entity.type
_entity.pdbx_description
1 polymer ?
#
loop_
_entity_poly.entity_id
_entity_poly.type
_entity_poly.pdbx_seq_one_letter_code
_entity_poly.pdbx_strand_id
1 'polypeptide(L)'
;MRKIVYILVVFYHFAAYAQGDISVRPTYPSSYFDNPLDIPLVLSGTFGELRSDHFHAGLDLKTQQKEGLNVIAAAAGYISRIKISHWGYGKAIYITHPSGFTTVYAHLQKFNKRIESYIKKQQYKKESFEIQVFPSSKALPIKKNEIIALSGSTGGFVGPHLHFEIRDTKTEKPINPMLFGIQVSDGKKPRINTLIGYPLDKNSQINSIGIPSQISLINSKNGELQAKKIYAFGKIGFGINAFDQLDGAYNKNGLYSLTMLVNGLKVHEFNATTFSFSESKYINLLIDYERFKKLKQRIQKCFIEPSNKLSLYSKSLNKGFLNIEDGLNYKVEIIAKDFKGNQQKVTIPIVGKKDTILVSNNPKITQFKIDKTLFNKFQQNGVTVAFPKYTFYNNFYLDFEVKDALVKVHTPTIPLDKRYTLTFDVSGYSAEEKKQLYIAYILDNGKSSYENTVKKDFTFYTSTKKLGDFTLLSDTINPKVRLQNFKDQQWLTHFKTLKLKISDNESGIKSYRGEIDGEWILLEYNVKNGILTYDFNDKIFTSAKHTLKVIVEDNVGNLSTLNATFFRKK
;
A
#
# COMPACT_ATOMS: atom_id res chain seq x y z
N MET A 1 16.36 -11.68 91.68
CA MET A 1 15.36 -10.93 90.87
C MET A 1 15.52 -11.33 89.41
N ARG A 2 14.54 -12.07 88.85
CA ARG A 2 14.61 -12.68 87.52
C ARG A 2 14.34 -11.64 86.43
N LYS A 3 15.23 -11.54 85.43
CA LYS A 3 15.11 -10.63 84.28
C LYS A 3 14.04 -11.15 83.31
N ILE A 4 13.06 -10.31 83.00
CA ILE A 4 12.01 -10.55 82.00
C ILE A 4 12.50 -10.01 80.66
N VAL A 5 12.48 -10.86 79.63
CA VAL A 5 12.77 -10.50 78.23
C VAL A 5 11.45 -10.24 77.53
N TYR A 6 11.27 -9.03 76.99
CA TYR A 6 10.15 -8.69 76.11
C TYR A 6 10.56 -8.95 74.65
N ILE A 7 9.85 -9.85 73.98
CA ILE A 7 9.94 -10.08 72.53
C ILE A 7 8.97 -9.12 71.84
N LEU A 8 9.50 -8.22 71.03
CA LEU A 8 8.74 -7.29 70.20
C LEU A 8 8.40 -7.97 68.86
N VAL A 9 7.12 -8.27 68.63
CA VAL A 9 6.61 -8.79 67.35
C VAL A 9 6.25 -7.60 66.46
N VAL A 10 6.98 -7.40 65.38
CA VAL A 10 6.71 -6.36 64.38
C VAL A 10 5.78 -6.94 63.30
N PHE A 11 4.54 -6.45 63.25
CA PHE A 11 3.60 -6.74 62.16
C PHE A 11 3.92 -5.88 60.93
N TYR A 12 4.42 -6.48 59.86
CA TYR A 12 4.50 -5.84 58.54
C TYR A 12 3.11 -5.81 57.89
N HIS A 13 2.51 -4.62 57.77
CA HIS A 13 1.37 -4.40 56.87
C HIS A 13 1.87 -4.32 55.42
N PHE A 14 1.66 -5.38 54.64
CA PHE A 14 1.76 -5.31 53.19
C PHE A 14 0.53 -4.57 52.65
N ALA A 15 0.70 -3.31 52.26
CA ALA A 15 -0.27 -2.61 51.43
C ALA A 15 -0.22 -3.21 50.01
N ALA A 16 -1.21 -4.04 49.69
CA ALA A 16 -1.44 -4.49 48.33
C ALA A 16 -1.94 -3.31 47.49
N TYR A 17 -1.05 -2.69 46.72
CA TYR A 17 -1.46 -1.79 45.65
C TYR A 17 -2.09 -2.63 44.54
N ALA A 18 -3.42 -2.57 44.43
CA ALA A 18 -4.11 -2.99 43.23
C ALA A 18 -3.64 -2.11 42.07
N GLN A 19 -2.76 -2.65 41.22
CA GLN A 19 -2.48 -2.07 39.91
C GLN A 19 -3.73 -2.25 39.05
N GLY A 20 -4.62 -1.28 39.12
CA GLY A 20 -5.73 -1.15 38.18
C GLY A 20 -5.16 -0.97 36.78
N ASP A 21 -5.40 -1.95 35.92
CA ASP A 21 -5.08 -1.92 34.50
C ASP A 21 -6.07 -0.95 33.81
N ILE A 22 -5.90 0.35 34.05
CA ILE A 22 -6.66 1.39 33.33
C ILE A 22 -6.05 1.48 31.93
N SER A 23 -6.56 0.65 31.03
CA SER A 23 -6.41 0.85 29.59
C SER A 23 -7.18 2.11 29.18
N VAL A 24 -6.62 3.30 29.46
CA VAL A 24 -7.11 4.56 28.92
C VAL A 24 -6.95 4.47 27.41
N ARG A 25 -8.04 4.15 26.70
CA ARG A 25 -8.07 4.33 25.25
C ARG A 25 -7.80 5.82 25.00
N PRO A 26 -6.84 6.18 24.13
CA PRO A 26 -6.60 7.58 23.82
C PRO A 26 -7.91 8.20 23.33
N THR A 27 -8.38 9.21 24.07
CA THR A 27 -9.56 9.99 23.70
C THR A 27 -9.15 10.97 22.61
N TYR A 28 -9.60 10.74 21.39
CA TYR A 28 -9.33 11.62 20.26
C TYR A 28 -10.30 12.82 20.26
N PRO A 29 -9.84 14.03 19.89
CA PRO A 29 -10.68 15.23 19.93
C PRO A 29 -11.68 15.24 18.76
N SER A 30 -12.91 14.79 19.02
CA SER A 30 -13.94 14.54 17.99
C SER A 30 -14.59 15.79 17.38
N SER A 31 -14.32 16.99 17.90
CA SER A 31 -14.87 18.26 17.40
C SER A 31 -13.81 19.21 16.84
N TYR A 32 -12.54 18.80 16.87
CA TYR A 32 -11.43 19.67 16.47
C TYR A 32 -11.31 19.78 14.94
N PHE A 33 -11.51 18.66 14.23
CA PHE A 33 -11.37 18.53 12.79
C PHE A 33 -12.72 18.55 12.07
N ASP A 34 -12.88 19.49 11.13
CA ASP A 34 -14.04 19.54 10.22
C ASP A 34 -13.82 18.63 9.01
N ASN A 35 -14.90 18.35 8.28
CA ASN A 35 -14.83 17.61 7.03
C ASN A 35 -13.97 18.37 6.01
N PRO A 36 -13.09 17.69 5.25
CA PRO A 36 -12.17 18.35 4.33
C PRO A 36 -12.81 18.71 2.97
N LEU A 37 -14.10 18.42 2.80
CA LEU A 37 -14.91 18.75 1.62
C LEU A 37 -16.27 19.28 2.08
N ASP A 38 -16.80 20.27 1.35
CA ASP A 38 -18.13 20.86 1.59
C ASP A 38 -19.22 20.14 0.78
N ILE A 39 -19.23 18.81 0.87
CA ILE A 39 -20.25 17.92 0.28
C ILE A 39 -20.53 16.77 1.25
N PRO A 40 -21.69 16.09 1.14
CA PRO A 40 -21.91 14.84 1.85
C PRO A 40 -20.79 13.83 1.58
N LEU A 41 -20.20 13.30 2.63
CA LEU A 41 -19.08 12.37 2.51
C LEU A 41 -19.56 10.99 2.09
N VAL A 42 -18.98 10.48 1.00
CA VAL A 42 -19.13 9.09 0.55
C VAL A 42 -17.74 8.52 0.33
N LEU A 43 -17.47 7.34 0.89
CA LEU A 43 -16.14 6.73 0.81
C LEU A 43 -15.99 5.79 -0.39
N SER A 44 -14.82 5.85 -1.02
CA SER A 44 -14.31 4.80 -1.91
C SER A 44 -13.31 3.86 -1.23
N GLY A 45 -12.80 4.25 -0.06
CA GLY A 45 -11.84 3.47 0.71
C GLY A 45 -11.76 3.96 2.16
N THR A 46 -11.54 3.04 3.08
CA THR A 46 -11.52 3.27 4.55
C THR A 46 -10.13 3.07 5.13
N PHE A 47 -9.92 3.55 6.34
CA PHE A 47 -8.67 3.35 7.07
C PHE A 47 -8.44 1.87 7.38
N GLY A 48 -7.20 1.39 7.24
CA GLY A 48 -6.84 0.00 7.51
C GLY A 48 -7.33 -1.00 6.46
N GLU A 49 -7.89 -0.51 5.35
CA GLU A 49 -8.26 -1.36 4.21
C GLU A 49 -7.03 -2.07 3.62
N LEU A 50 -7.23 -3.33 3.23
CA LEU A 50 -6.17 -4.21 2.75
C LEU A 50 -5.80 -3.89 1.29
N ARG A 51 -4.69 -3.16 1.06
CA ARG A 51 -4.14 -2.90 -0.29
C ARG A 51 -3.10 -3.96 -0.69
N SER A 52 -2.55 -3.85 -1.90
CA SER A 52 -1.63 -4.83 -2.51
C SER A 52 -0.51 -5.28 -1.58
N ASP A 53 0.12 -4.33 -0.89
CA ASP A 53 1.31 -4.54 -0.07
C ASP A 53 1.36 -3.62 1.17
N HIS A 54 0.28 -2.88 1.44
CA HIS A 54 0.16 -1.97 2.57
C HIS A 54 -1.30 -1.82 3.03
N PHE A 55 -1.51 -1.14 4.15
CA PHE A 55 -2.79 -0.69 4.67
C PHE A 55 -3.08 0.70 4.14
N HIS A 56 -4.34 0.96 3.82
CA HIS A 56 -4.79 2.31 3.50
C HIS A 56 -4.71 3.22 4.74
N ALA A 57 -3.96 4.32 4.65
CA ALA A 57 -3.60 5.18 5.79
C ALA A 57 -4.63 6.28 6.11
N GLY A 58 -5.72 6.36 5.35
CA GLY A 58 -6.69 7.45 5.46
C GLY A 58 -8.08 7.05 4.99
N LEU A 59 -8.84 8.05 4.58
CA LEU A 59 -10.14 7.91 3.92
C LEU A 59 -10.02 8.40 2.48
N ASP A 60 -10.55 7.63 1.54
CA ASP A 60 -10.68 8.07 0.15
C ASP A 60 -12.10 8.63 -0.02
N LEU A 61 -12.22 9.96 0.00
CA LEU A 61 -13.49 10.69 -0.10
C LEU A 61 -13.84 10.92 -1.57
N LYS A 62 -14.99 10.41 -2.01
CA LYS A 62 -15.45 10.59 -3.39
C LYS A 62 -15.76 12.05 -3.67
N THR A 63 -15.40 12.51 -4.88
CA THR A 63 -15.64 13.87 -5.34
C THR A 63 -16.71 13.92 -6.43
N GLN A 64 -17.77 13.11 -6.30
CA GLN A 64 -18.88 13.05 -7.27
C GLN A 64 -18.40 12.82 -8.73
N GLN A 65 -17.35 12.01 -8.90
CA GLN A 65 -16.72 11.70 -10.21
C GLN A 65 -16.09 12.91 -10.94
N LYS A 66 -15.85 14.04 -10.25
CA LYS A 66 -15.20 15.24 -10.81
C LYS A 66 -13.96 15.65 -10.03
N GLU A 67 -13.03 16.30 -10.73
CA GLU A 67 -11.97 17.09 -10.11
C GLU A 67 -12.47 18.52 -9.83
N GLY A 68 -11.68 19.32 -9.11
CA GLY A 68 -11.94 20.75 -8.97
C GLY A 68 -12.83 21.14 -7.79
N LEU A 69 -13.17 20.23 -6.88
CA LEU A 69 -13.91 20.61 -5.67
C LEU A 69 -12.99 21.32 -4.67
N ASN A 70 -13.52 22.30 -3.95
CA ASN A 70 -12.78 22.97 -2.89
C ASN A 70 -12.40 21.96 -1.80
N VAL A 71 -11.10 21.89 -1.52
CA VAL A 71 -10.55 21.16 -0.37
C VAL A 71 -10.26 22.18 0.71
N ILE A 72 -10.86 21.98 1.87
CA ILE A 72 -10.78 22.89 3.01
C ILE A 72 -9.92 22.30 4.13
N ALA A 73 -9.21 23.19 4.84
CA ALA A 73 -8.42 22.80 5.99
C ALA A 73 -9.35 22.41 7.16
N ALA A 74 -9.19 21.19 7.66
CA ALA A 74 -10.01 20.59 8.70
C ALA A 74 -9.82 21.31 10.05
N ALA A 75 -8.66 21.91 10.28
CA ALA A 75 -8.36 22.73 11.45
C ALA A 75 -7.29 23.78 11.12
N ALA A 76 -7.17 24.79 11.99
CA ALA A 76 -6.12 25.80 11.89
C ALA A 76 -4.73 25.21 12.19
N GLY A 77 -3.68 25.78 11.58
CA GLY A 77 -2.31 25.29 11.72
C GLY A 77 -1.37 25.97 10.73
N TYR A 78 -0.38 25.22 10.24
CA TYR A 78 0.52 25.67 9.18
C TYR A 78 0.89 24.51 8.26
N ILE A 79 1.23 24.82 7.01
CA ILE A 79 1.73 23.80 6.07
C ILE A 79 3.15 23.43 6.46
N SER A 80 3.33 22.22 7.01
CA SER A 80 4.61 21.69 7.45
C SER A 80 5.34 20.90 6.38
N ARG A 81 4.61 20.39 5.37
CA ARG A 81 5.19 19.69 4.22
C ARG A 81 4.32 19.85 2.98
N ILE A 82 4.97 20.04 1.84
CA ILE A 82 4.37 19.89 0.51
C ILE A 82 5.19 18.83 -0.23
N LYS A 83 4.51 17.85 -0.82
CA LYS A 83 5.13 16.83 -1.68
C LYS A 83 4.38 16.78 -3.00
N ILE A 84 5.12 16.92 -4.10
CA ILE A 84 4.62 16.71 -5.46
C ILE A 84 5.44 15.58 -6.06
N SER A 85 4.75 14.54 -6.53
CA SER A 85 5.34 13.43 -7.27
C SER A 85 4.41 12.95 -8.37
N HIS A 86 4.96 12.27 -9.39
CA HIS A 86 4.16 11.65 -10.45
C HIS A 86 3.31 10.48 -9.91
N TRP A 87 3.80 9.83 -8.87
CA TRP A 87 3.24 8.62 -8.27
C TRP A 87 2.84 8.82 -6.80
N GLY A 88 2.21 7.82 -6.20
CA GLY A 88 1.77 7.85 -4.80
C GLY A 88 0.68 8.89 -4.55
N TYR A 89 0.93 9.81 -3.61
CA TYR A 89 -0.05 10.85 -3.26
C TYR A 89 -0.21 11.97 -4.31
N GLY A 90 0.62 12.01 -5.35
CA GLY A 90 0.54 13.09 -6.33
C GLY A 90 0.95 14.42 -5.72
N LYS A 91 0.08 15.42 -5.84
CA LYS A 91 0.21 16.69 -5.11
C LYS A 91 -0.43 16.52 -3.73
N ALA A 92 0.37 16.69 -2.69
CA ALA A 92 -0.07 16.55 -1.31
C ALA A 92 0.40 17.69 -0.40
N ILE A 93 -0.49 18.09 0.51
CA ILE A 93 -0.25 19.08 1.57
C ILE A 93 -0.40 18.39 2.92
N TYR A 94 0.51 18.73 3.83
CA TYR A 94 0.51 18.32 5.22
C TYR A 94 0.36 19.56 6.08
N ILE A 95 -0.66 19.59 6.94
CA ILE A 95 -0.91 20.71 7.86
C ILE A 95 -0.69 20.22 9.28
N THR A 96 0.28 20.81 9.97
CA THR A 96 0.52 20.53 11.39
C THR A 96 -0.31 21.47 12.24
N HIS A 97 -0.99 20.89 13.23
CA HIS A 97 -1.95 21.59 14.09
C HIS A 97 -1.43 21.73 15.52
N PRO A 98 -1.82 22.79 16.25
CA PRO A 98 -1.50 22.95 17.67
C PRO A 98 -1.93 21.77 18.56
N SER A 99 -2.93 20.99 18.13
CA SER A 99 -3.41 19.79 18.82
C SER A 99 -2.43 18.61 18.87
N GLY A 100 -1.25 18.70 18.23
CA GLY A 100 -0.28 17.60 18.14
C GLY A 100 -0.57 16.58 17.05
N PHE A 101 -1.45 16.91 16.11
CA PHE A 101 -1.79 16.08 14.95
C PHE A 101 -1.46 16.80 13.64
N THR A 102 -1.25 16.01 12.58
CA THR A 102 -1.03 16.49 11.22
C THR A 102 -2.13 15.94 10.31
N THR A 103 -2.81 16.80 9.55
CA THR A 103 -3.72 16.37 8.49
C THR A 103 -2.99 16.29 7.16
N VAL A 104 -3.35 15.30 6.32
CA VAL A 104 -2.77 15.12 4.99
C VAL A 104 -3.88 15.15 3.95
N TYR A 105 -3.67 15.91 2.88
CA TYR A 105 -4.58 16.06 1.75
C TYR A 105 -3.82 15.68 0.49
N ALA A 106 -4.27 14.64 -0.22
CA ALA A 106 -3.56 14.07 -1.36
C ALA A 106 -4.44 13.95 -2.60
N HIS A 107 -3.80 13.60 -3.72
CA HIS A 107 -4.38 13.55 -5.07
C HIS A 107 -4.90 14.91 -5.56
N LEU A 108 -4.38 16.01 -5.02
CA LEU A 108 -4.85 17.36 -5.31
C LEU A 108 -4.58 17.74 -6.77
N GLN A 109 -5.47 18.53 -7.37
CA GLN A 109 -5.31 19.04 -8.74
C GLN A 109 -4.41 20.28 -8.74
N LYS A 110 -4.72 21.25 -7.89
CA LYS A 110 -4.08 22.56 -7.83
C LYS A 110 -4.16 23.12 -6.41
N PHE A 111 -3.15 23.86 -5.96
CA PHE A 111 -3.22 24.53 -4.67
C PHE A 111 -3.88 25.90 -4.79
N ASN A 112 -4.25 26.50 -3.65
CA ASN A 112 -4.68 27.89 -3.66
C ASN A 112 -3.53 28.82 -4.12
N LYS A 113 -3.85 30.06 -4.51
CA LYS A 113 -2.90 31.00 -5.12
C LYS A 113 -1.62 31.16 -4.29
N ARG A 114 -1.74 31.31 -2.96
CA ARG A 114 -0.61 31.54 -2.06
C ARG A 114 0.34 30.34 -2.01
N ILE A 115 -0.21 29.14 -1.89
CA ILE A 115 0.57 27.90 -1.79
C ILE A 115 1.19 27.55 -3.15
N GLU A 116 0.44 27.75 -4.24
CA GLU A 116 0.90 27.53 -5.61
C GLU A 116 2.09 28.44 -5.96
N SER A 117 2.00 29.74 -5.64
CA SER A 117 3.13 30.67 -5.84
C SER A 117 4.37 30.28 -5.03
N TYR A 118 4.19 29.83 -3.78
CA TYR A 118 5.29 29.36 -2.96
C TYR A 118 5.98 28.14 -3.58
N ILE A 119 5.23 27.10 -3.97
CA ILE A 119 5.81 25.85 -4.46
C ILE A 119 6.43 26.01 -5.83
N LYS A 120 5.82 26.78 -6.74
CA LYS A 120 6.38 27.04 -8.08
C LYS A 120 7.73 27.73 -7.98
N LYS A 121 7.90 28.72 -7.10
CA LYS A 121 9.21 29.36 -6.86
C LYS A 121 10.30 28.34 -6.50
N GLN A 122 9.95 27.32 -5.70
CA GLN A 122 10.88 26.26 -5.31
C GLN A 122 11.16 25.27 -6.45
N GLN A 123 10.13 24.93 -7.25
CA GLN A 123 10.29 24.05 -8.42
C GLN A 123 11.17 24.69 -9.50
N TYR A 124 10.96 25.97 -9.83
CA TYR A 124 11.83 26.71 -10.76
C TYR A 124 13.25 26.85 -10.22
N LYS A 125 13.44 27.13 -8.92
CA LYS A 125 14.77 27.18 -8.30
C LYS A 125 15.52 25.84 -8.41
N LYS A 126 14.81 24.72 -8.41
CA LYS A 126 15.38 23.36 -8.50
C LYS A 126 15.35 22.77 -9.91
N GLU A 127 14.74 23.46 -10.86
CA GLU A 127 14.39 22.94 -12.20
C GLU A 127 13.76 21.54 -12.14
N SER A 128 12.79 21.34 -11.23
CA SER A 128 12.20 20.01 -11.00
C SER A 128 10.70 20.07 -10.74
N PHE A 129 9.96 19.20 -11.44
CA PHE A 129 8.54 18.97 -11.16
C PHE A 129 8.34 18.27 -9.81
N GLU A 130 9.04 17.16 -9.59
CA GLU A 130 8.95 16.44 -8.32
C GLU A 130 9.70 17.20 -7.24
N ILE A 131 9.01 17.50 -6.16
CA ILE A 131 9.59 18.30 -5.09
C ILE A 131 9.02 17.91 -3.74
N GLN A 132 9.88 17.98 -2.73
CA GLN A 132 9.48 17.94 -1.34
C GLN A 132 10.10 19.13 -0.62
N VAL A 133 9.26 19.89 0.09
CA VAL A 133 9.66 21.05 0.89
C VAL A 133 9.00 21.00 2.26
N PHE A 134 9.66 21.62 3.24
CA PHE A 134 9.21 21.73 4.62
C PHE A 134 9.18 23.22 5.01
N PRO A 135 8.09 23.94 4.71
CA PRO A 135 7.96 25.35 5.06
C PRO A 135 8.06 25.56 6.58
N SER A 136 8.59 26.70 7.02
CA SER A 136 8.54 27.09 8.43
C SER A 136 7.11 27.41 8.85
N SER A 137 6.83 27.36 10.16
CA SER A 137 5.50 27.63 10.71
C SER A 137 4.94 29.01 10.38
N LYS A 138 5.82 29.99 10.09
CA LYS A 138 5.44 31.36 9.71
C LYS A 138 5.24 31.53 8.20
N ALA A 139 5.73 30.61 7.36
CA ALA A 139 5.72 30.80 5.91
C ALA A 139 4.32 30.62 5.30
N LEU A 140 3.57 29.61 5.77
CA LEU A 140 2.26 29.24 5.23
C LEU A 140 1.27 28.90 6.37
N PRO A 141 0.83 29.90 7.15
CA PRO A 141 -0.19 29.70 8.18
C PRO A 141 -1.57 29.47 7.54
N ILE A 142 -2.35 28.55 8.10
CA ILE A 142 -3.65 28.12 7.59
C ILE A 142 -4.74 28.35 8.63
N LYS A 143 -5.83 28.97 8.22
CA LYS A 143 -7.03 29.11 9.06
C LYS A 143 -7.92 27.87 8.92
N LYS A 144 -8.69 27.56 9.97
CA LYS A 144 -9.73 26.53 9.89
C LYS A 144 -10.72 26.90 8.77
N ASN A 145 -11.13 25.92 7.97
CA ASN A 145 -12.02 26.07 6.81
C ASN A 145 -11.48 26.94 5.67
N GLU A 146 -10.18 27.28 5.66
CA GLU A 146 -9.55 27.90 4.50
C GLU A 146 -9.52 26.93 3.31
N ILE A 147 -9.87 27.41 2.11
CA ILE A 147 -9.66 26.64 0.87
C ILE A 147 -8.16 26.57 0.59
N ILE A 148 -7.60 25.37 0.71
CA ILE A 148 -6.16 25.13 0.53
C ILE A 148 -5.83 24.59 -0.86
N ALA A 149 -6.78 23.93 -1.52
CA ALA A 149 -6.55 23.27 -2.79
C ALA A 149 -7.87 22.94 -3.50
N LEU A 150 -7.74 22.41 -4.72
CA LEU A 150 -8.79 21.75 -5.46
C LEU A 150 -8.54 20.23 -5.48
N SER A 151 -9.60 19.45 -5.31
CA SER A 151 -9.55 17.98 -5.41
C SER A 151 -9.16 17.55 -6.82
N GLY A 152 -8.52 16.40 -6.96
CA GLY A 152 -7.98 15.96 -8.25
C GLY A 152 -7.86 14.45 -8.38
N SER A 153 -6.93 14.04 -9.25
CA SER A 153 -6.57 12.63 -9.45
C SER A 153 -5.05 12.44 -9.68
N THR A 154 -4.23 13.35 -9.15
CA THR A 154 -2.76 13.28 -9.30
C THR A 154 -2.18 12.08 -8.52
N GLY A 155 -1.01 11.56 -8.92
CA GLY A 155 -0.30 10.52 -8.15
C GLY A 155 -0.55 9.06 -8.56
N GLY A 156 -1.38 8.80 -9.57
CA GLY A 156 -1.54 7.44 -10.10
C GLY A 156 -2.88 7.24 -10.78
N PHE A 157 -3.11 6.03 -11.31
CA PHE A 157 -4.25 5.65 -12.17
C PHE A 157 -5.60 5.49 -11.43
N VAL A 158 -5.86 6.27 -10.38
CA VAL A 158 -7.13 6.24 -9.64
C VAL A 158 -8.05 7.35 -10.16
N GLY A 159 -9.36 7.13 -10.09
CA GLY A 159 -10.37 8.15 -10.42
C GLY A 159 -10.36 9.32 -9.43
N PRO A 160 -11.04 10.45 -9.74
CA PRO A 160 -11.08 11.62 -8.87
C PRO A 160 -11.62 11.32 -7.47
N HIS A 161 -10.83 11.67 -6.45
CA HIS A 161 -11.18 11.57 -5.03
C HIS A 161 -10.21 12.46 -4.22
N LEU A 162 -10.55 12.74 -2.96
CA LEU A 162 -9.62 13.30 -1.99
C LEU A 162 -9.17 12.20 -1.03
N HIS A 163 -7.87 11.93 -0.97
CA HIS A 163 -7.31 11.11 0.10
C HIS A 163 -7.00 12.00 1.31
N PHE A 164 -7.58 11.65 2.46
CA PHE A 164 -7.49 12.42 3.70
C PHE A 164 -6.98 11.56 4.85
N GLU A 165 -5.95 12.04 5.54
CA GLU A 165 -5.40 11.38 6.73
C GLU A 165 -5.34 12.31 7.94
N ILE A 166 -5.32 11.70 9.12
CA ILE A 166 -4.91 12.33 10.37
C ILE A 166 -3.76 11.48 10.93
N ARG A 167 -2.66 12.13 11.29
CA ARG A 167 -1.46 11.49 11.85
C ARG A 167 -1.10 12.10 13.19
N ASP A 168 -0.51 11.30 14.06
CA ASP A 168 0.23 11.82 15.21
C ASP A 168 1.46 12.60 14.71
N THR A 169 1.62 13.87 15.08
CA THR A 169 2.70 14.71 14.55
C THR A 169 4.09 14.23 14.97
N LYS A 170 4.23 13.62 16.15
CA LYS A 170 5.52 13.21 16.68
C LYS A 170 6.02 11.93 16.02
N THR A 171 5.12 10.99 15.77
CA THR A 171 5.43 9.63 15.31
C THR A 171 5.12 9.40 13.84
N GLU A 172 4.38 10.31 13.19
CA GLU A 172 3.85 10.19 11.82
C GLU A 172 2.93 8.97 11.61
N LYS A 173 2.51 8.31 12.70
CA LYS A 173 1.59 7.17 12.62
C LYS A 173 0.22 7.67 12.15
N PRO A 174 -0.33 7.12 11.06
CA PRO A 174 -1.68 7.43 10.64
C PRO A 174 -2.68 6.82 11.63
N ILE A 175 -3.76 7.54 11.85
CA ILE A 175 -4.84 7.19 12.77
C ILE A 175 -6.15 7.29 12.00
N ASN A 176 -7.07 6.36 12.24
CA ASN A 176 -8.37 6.35 11.59
C ASN A 176 -9.09 7.70 11.76
N PRO A 177 -9.31 8.49 10.67
CA PRO A 177 -9.89 9.82 10.79
C PRO A 177 -11.32 9.83 11.38
N MET A 178 -12.05 8.72 11.30
CA MET A 178 -13.39 8.61 11.88
C MET A 178 -13.36 8.69 13.42
N LEU A 179 -12.22 8.39 14.06
CA LEU A 179 -12.02 8.57 15.51
C LEU A 179 -12.03 10.05 15.93
N PHE A 180 -11.80 10.97 14.98
CA PHE A 180 -11.77 12.42 15.19
C PHE A 180 -13.08 13.11 14.83
N GLY A 181 -14.18 12.35 14.71
CA GLY A 181 -15.51 12.90 14.45
C GLY A 181 -15.86 13.08 12.98
N ILE A 182 -15.02 12.62 12.04
CA ILE A 182 -15.40 12.55 10.62
C ILE A 182 -16.53 11.53 10.46
N GLN A 183 -17.74 12.02 10.22
CA GLN A 183 -18.94 11.20 10.12
C GLN A 183 -19.23 10.80 8.67
N VAL A 184 -19.50 9.51 8.47
CA VAL A 184 -20.02 8.95 7.22
C VAL A 184 -21.23 8.07 7.57
N SER A 185 -22.26 8.09 6.71
CA SER A 185 -23.44 7.24 6.86
C SER A 185 -23.09 5.78 6.59
N ASP A 186 -23.47 4.90 7.51
CA ASP A 186 -23.29 3.46 7.38
C ASP A 186 -24.25 2.69 8.30
N GLY A 187 -25.33 2.18 7.70
CA GLY A 187 -26.31 1.31 8.37
C GLY A 187 -26.19 -0.17 8.03
N LYS A 188 -25.13 -0.60 7.33
CA LYS A 188 -25.03 -1.96 6.79
C LYS A 188 -24.09 -2.82 7.62
N LYS A 189 -24.45 -4.10 7.79
CA LYS A 189 -23.53 -5.08 8.37
C LYS A 189 -22.41 -5.40 7.37
N PRO A 190 -21.16 -5.63 7.84
CA PRO A 190 -20.11 -6.17 6.99
C PRO A 190 -20.51 -7.47 6.32
N ARG A 191 -20.02 -7.70 5.11
CA ARG A 191 -20.28 -8.94 4.35
C ARG A 191 -19.15 -9.93 4.56
N ILE A 192 -19.50 -11.20 4.78
CA ILE A 192 -18.56 -12.32 4.83
C ILE A 192 -18.93 -13.30 3.73
N ASN A 193 -18.05 -13.47 2.74
CA ASN A 193 -18.32 -14.29 1.56
C ASN A 193 -17.76 -15.70 1.66
N THR A 194 -16.64 -15.88 2.37
CA THR A 194 -15.86 -17.12 2.32
C THR A 194 -15.22 -17.35 3.68
N LEU A 195 -15.30 -18.59 4.15
CA LEU A 195 -14.58 -19.10 5.30
C LEU A 195 -13.60 -20.17 4.82
N ILE A 196 -12.33 -20.04 5.22
CA ILE A 196 -11.29 -21.03 4.97
C ILE A 196 -10.83 -21.62 6.31
N GLY A 197 -10.75 -22.94 6.37
CA GLY A 197 -10.07 -23.69 7.43
C GLY A 197 -8.64 -24.01 7.00
N TYR A 198 -7.69 -23.85 7.93
CA TYR A 198 -6.27 -24.07 7.71
C TYR A 198 -5.78 -25.18 8.64
N PRO A 199 -5.55 -26.40 8.15
CA PRO A 199 -4.63 -27.34 8.79
C PRO A 199 -3.20 -26.78 8.73
N LEU A 200 -2.47 -26.75 9.86
CA LEU A 200 -1.20 -26.03 10.00
C LEU A 200 0.01 -26.91 10.30
N ASP A 201 -0.19 -28.20 10.53
CA ASP A 201 0.88 -29.19 10.68
C ASP A 201 0.57 -30.47 9.90
N LYS A 202 1.55 -31.38 9.81
CA LYS A 202 1.45 -32.62 9.01
C LYS A 202 0.36 -33.58 9.47
N ASN A 203 -0.06 -33.49 10.73
CA ASN A 203 -1.06 -34.38 11.35
C ASN A 203 -2.42 -33.69 11.50
N SER A 204 -2.49 -32.38 11.24
CA SER A 204 -3.70 -31.60 11.36
C SER A 204 -4.63 -31.80 10.17
N GLN A 205 -5.93 -31.71 10.44
CA GLN A 205 -6.95 -31.92 9.42
C GLN A 205 -8.26 -31.21 9.73
N ILE A 206 -8.99 -30.89 8.67
CA ILE A 206 -10.39 -30.45 8.71
C ILE A 206 -11.15 -31.28 7.68
N ASN A 207 -12.15 -32.05 8.12
CA ASN A 207 -12.92 -33.00 7.31
C ASN A 207 -12.01 -33.93 6.48
N SER A 208 -11.01 -34.53 7.12
CA SER A 208 -9.99 -35.39 6.49
C SER A 208 -9.10 -34.71 5.43
N ILE A 209 -9.12 -33.37 5.34
CA ILE A 209 -8.28 -32.58 4.44
C ILE A 209 -7.15 -31.94 5.25
N GLY A 210 -5.90 -32.20 4.87
CA GLY A 210 -4.67 -31.67 5.47
C GLY A 210 -4.10 -30.43 4.76
N ILE A 211 -4.93 -29.75 3.95
CA ILE A 211 -4.57 -28.52 3.23
C ILE A 211 -5.65 -27.44 3.44
N PRO A 212 -5.35 -26.15 3.23
CA PRO A 212 -6.34 -25.09 3.34
C PRO A 212 -7.55 -25.35 2.42
N SER A 213 -8.75 -25.32 3.00
CA SER A 213 -9.99 -25.65 2.28
C SER A 213 -11.15 -24.75 2.69
N GLN A 214 -12.08 -24.52 1.75
CA GLN A 214 -13.25 -23.70 1.99
C GLN A 214 -14.29 -24.48 2.79
N ILE A 215 -14.84 -23.83 3.82
CA ILE A 215 -15.93 -24.36 4.64
C ILE A 215 -17.22 -23.67 4.20
N SER A 216 -18.24 -24.47 3.86
CA SER A 216 -19.53 -23.95 3.42
C SER A 216 -20.26 -23.21 4.54
N LEU A 217 -20.80 -22.05 4.19
CA LEU A 217 -21.61 -21.20 5.07
C LEU A 217 -23.08 -21.27 4.65
N ILE A 218 -23.97 -21.29 5.63
CA ILE A 218 -25.42 -21.16 5.48
C ILE A 218 -25.93 -19.99 6.32
N ASN A 219 -27.02 -19.38 5.87
CA ASN A 219 -27.72 -18.38 6.66
C ASN A 219 -28.50 -19.08 7.77
N SER A 220 -28.31 -18.64 9.01
CA SER A 220 -29.13 -19.06 10.13
C SER A 220 -30.40 -18.20 10.23
N LYS A 221 -31.40 -18.67 10.99
CA LYS A 221 -32.73 -18.04 11.09
C LYS A 221 -32.68 -16.59 11.60
N ASN A 222 -31.64 -16.19 12.32
CA ASN A 222 -31.46 -14.86 12.89
C ASN A 222 -30.65 -13.90 11.96
N GLY A 223 -30.30 -14.33 10.75
CA GLY A 223 -29.47 -13.55 9.81
C GLY A 223 -27.96 -13.61 10.06
N GLU A 224 -27.51 -14.40 11.04
CA GLU A 224 -26.08 -14.72 11.21
C GLU A 224 -25.65 -15.85 10.29
N LEU A 225 -24.34 -15.99 10.06
CA LEU A 225 -23.79 -17.07 9.26
C LEU A 225 -23.43 -18.26 10.16
N GLN A 226 -23.66 -19.47 9.65
CA GLN A 226 -23.31 -20.69 10.32
C GLN A 226 -22.58 -21.62 9.35
N ALA A 227 -21.46 -22.17 9.77
CA ALA A 227 -20.82 -23.26 9.04
C ALA A 227 -21.53 -24.59 9.36
N LYS A 228 -21.52 -25.51 8.40
CA LYS A 228 -21.84 -26.92 8.72
C LYS A 228 -20.86 -27.41 9.78
N LYS A 229 -21.31 -28.35 10.63
CA LYS A 229 -20.44 -29.03 11.60
C LYS A 229 -19.24 -29.62 10.88
N ILE A 230 -18.04 -29.33 11.38
CA ILE A 230 -16.79 -29.86 10.85
C ILE A 230 -16.15 -30.84 11.85
N TYR A 231 -15.39 -31.79 11.33
CA TYR A 231 -14.56 -32.70 12.10
C TYR A 231 -13.11 -32.26 11.93
N ALA A 232 -12.36 -32.11 13.02
CA ALA A 232 -10.98 -31.63 12.93
C ALA A 232 -10.08 -32.28 13.98
N PHE A 233 -8.78 -32.25 13.74
CA PHE A 233 -7.78 -32.72 14.70
C PHE A 233 -6.47 -31.93 14.50
N GLY A 234 -5.69 -31.77 15.56
CA GLY A 234 -4.37 -31.13 15.54
C GLY A 234 -4.44 -29.60 15.47
N LYS A 235 -3.33 -28.96 15.06
CA LYS A 235 -3.24 -27.50 15.02
C LYS A 235 -3.93 -26.94 13.78
N ILE A 236 -4.96 -26.12 14.00
CA ILE A 236 -5.72 -25.46 12.93
C ILE A 236 -5.84 -23.95 13.12
N GLY A 237 -6.25 -23.26 12.06
CA GLY A 237 -6.63 -21.85 12.07
C GLY A 237 -7.78 -21.58 11.11
N PHE A 238 -8.33 -20.37 11.16
CA PHE A 238 -9.38 -19.92 10.27
C PHE A 238 -9.03 -18.58 9.62
N GLY A 239 -9.68 -18.29 8.49
CA GLY A 239 -9.62 -16.99 7.84
C GLY A 239 -10.87 -16.73 7.02
N ILE A 240 -11.19 -15.47 6.78
CA ILE A 240 -12.38 -15.08 6.03
C ILE A 240 -12.10 -14.08 4.91
N ASN A 241 -12.88 -14.16 3.82
CA ASN A 241 -13.06 -13.04 2.91
C ASN A 241 -14.21 -12.19 3.46
N ALA A 242 -13.90 -10.98 3.92
CA ALA A 242 -14.89 -10.06 4.42
C ALA A 242 -14.54 -8.62 4.03
N PHE A 243 -15.57 -7.79 3.92
CA PHE A 243 -15.45 -6.38 3.63
C PHE A 243 -16.65 -5.64 4.19
N ASP A 244 -16.44 -4.37 4.48
CA ASP A 244 -17.50 -3.44 4.81
C ASP A 244 -18.03 -2.75 3.54
N GLN A 245 -19.27 -2.30 3.55
CA GLN A 245 -19.87 -1.54 2.45
C GLN A 245 -20.76 -0.44 3.03
N LEU A 246 -20.20 0.75 3.19
CA LEU A 246 -20.90 1.94 3.66
C LEU A 246 -22.09 2.33 2.76
N ASP A 247 -22.87 3.33 3.20
CA ASP A 247 -23.95 3.90 2.41
C ASP A 247 -23.44 4.80 1.29
N GLY A 248 -24.29 5.02 0.27
CA GLY A 248 -23.99 5.91 -0.86
C GLY A 248 -23.03 5.37 -1.93
N ALA A 249 -22.33 4.25 -1.72
CA ALA A 249 -21.46 3.64 -2.72
C ALA A 249 -21.38 2.11 -2.64
N TYR A 250 -21.06 1.48 -3.78
CA TYR A 250 -20.86 0.02 -3.88
C TYR A 250 -19.42 -0.43 -3.56
N ASN A 251 -18.54 0.48 -3.14
CA ASN A 251 -17.15 0.19 -2.83
C ASN A 251 -17.02 -0.84 -1.71
N LYS A 252 -16.05 -1.76 -1.86
CA LYS A 252 -15.67 -2.70 -0.81
C LYS A 252 -14.62 -2.04 0.07
N ASN A 253 -14.98 -1.78 1.31
CA ASN A 253 -14.17 -1.10 2.31
C ASN A 253 -13.56 -2.10 3.30
N GLY A 254 -12.50 -1.70 3.98
CA GLY A 254 -11.86 -2.49 5.03
C GLY A 254 -12.77 -2.66 6.25
N LEU A 255 -12.58 -3.77 6.96
CA LEU A 255 -13.19 -3.94 8.28
C LEU A 255 -12.49 -3.03 9.30
N TYR A 256 -13.26 -2.50 10.25
CA TYR A 256 -12.67 -1.83 11.42
C TYR A 256 -12.08 -2.85 12.40
N SER A 257 -12.78 -3.96 12.63
CA SER A 257 -12.26 -5.03 13.49
C SER A 257 -12.66 -6.43 13.04
N LEU A 258 -11.81 -7.40 13.38
CA LEU A 258 -12.04 -8.83 13.14
C LEU A 258 -11.64 -9.62 14.38
N THR A 259 -12.63 -10.20 15.06
CA THR A 259 -12.46 -10.93 16.32
C THR A 259 -12.77 -12.40 16.12
N MET A 260 -12.00 -13.29 16.75
CA MET A 260 -12.30 -14.71 16.87
C MET A 260 -12.42 -15.11 18.33
N LEU A 261 -13.52 -15.79 18.65
CA LEU A 261 -13.81 -16.39 19.94
C LEU A 261 -13.78 -17.91 19.83
N VAL A 262 -13.29 -18.59 20.86
CA VAL A 262 -13.34 -20.06 21.00
C VAL A 262 -13.94 -20.37 22.35
N ASN A 263 -15.09 -21.06 22.36
CA ASN A 263 -15.86 -21.34 23.57
C ASN A 263 -16.15 -20.08 24.41
N GLY A 264 -16.44 -18.96 23.72
CA GLY A 264 -16.68 -17.64 24.33
C GLY A 264 -15.42 -16.84 24.67
N LEU A 265 -14.23 -17.45 24.68
CA LEU A 265 -12.98 -16.76 24.99
C LEU A 265 -12.38 -16.11 23.75
N LYS A 266 -11.99 -14.83 23.85
CA LYS A 266 -11.35 -14.10 22.76
C LYS A 266 -9.91 -14.60 22.54
N VAL A 267 -9.66 -15.19 21.37
CA VAL A 267 -8.34 -15.73 21.02
C VAL A 267 -7.59 -14.88 20.00
N HIS A 268 -8.29 -14.10 19.19
CA HIS A 268 -7.69 -13.21 18.19
C HIS A 268 -8.53 -11.94 18.02
N GLU A 269 -7.88 -10.81 17.86
CA GLU A 269 -8.52 -9.53 17.55
C GLU A 269 -7.59 -8.65 16.73
N PHE A 270 -8.06 -8.26 15.54
CA PHE A 270 -7.49 -7.24 14.69
C PHE A 270 -8.32 -5.95 14.82
N ASN A 271 -7.67 -4.79 14.91
CA ASN A 271 -8.32 -3.50 15.00
C ASN A 271 -7.59 -2.41 14.17
N ALA A 272 -8.31 -1.76 13.26
CA ALA A 272 -7.83 -0.68 12.39
C ALA A 272 -7.98 0.71 13.04
N THR A 273 -7.24 0.95 14.12
CA THR A 273 -7.17 2.25 14.81
C THR A 273 -5.99 3.10 14.36
N THR A 274 -4.79 2.53 14.41
CA THR A 274 -3.54 3.16 14.00
C THR A 274 -2.54 2.08 13.61
N PHE A 275 -1.53 2.43 12.81
CA PHE A 275 -0.43 1.54 12.45
C PHE A 275 0.82 2.35 12.09
N SER A 276 1.97 1.69 11.96
CA SER A 276 3.16 2.31 11.37
C SER A 276 3.30 1.96 9.88
N PHE A 277 3.70 2.92 9.04
CA PHE A 277 4.02 2.63 7.64
C PHE A 277 5.08 1.52 7.48
N SER A 278 6.03 1.43 8.43
CA SER A 278 7.12 0.44 8.39
C SER A 278 6.66 -1.00 8.60
N GLU A 279 5.58 -1.21 9.36
CA GLU A 279 5.01 -2.54 9.61
C GLU A 279 3.98 -2.93 8.55
N SER A 280 3.48 -1.98 7.76
CA SER A 280 2.37 -2.20 6.84
C SER A 280 2.61 -3.32 5.82
N LYS A 281 3.87 -3.58 5.44
CA LYS A 281 4.28 -4.71 4.59
C LYS A 281 3.89 -6.09 5.12
N TYR A 282 3.69 -6.22 6.44
CA TYR A 282 3.26 -7.47 7.07
C TYR A 282 1.80 -7.82 6.77
N ILE A 283 1.06 -6.97 6.05
CA ILE A 283 -0.24 -7.33 5.46
C ILE A 283 -0.18 -8.64 4.66
N ASN A 284 0.95 -8.89 3.97
CA ASN A 284 1.13 -10.11 3.20
C ASN A 284 1.25 -11.37 4.07
N LEU A 285 1.47 -11.22 5.38
CA LEU A 285 1.37 -12.31 6.36
C LEU A 285 0.01 -12.36 7.06
N LEU A 286 -0.71 -11.23 7.11
CA LEU A 286 -2.08 -11.16 7.61
C LEU A 286 -3.06 -11.89 6.68
N ILE A 287 -2.80 -11.88 5.38
CA ILE A 287 -3.64 -12.57 4.40
C ILE A 287 -3.10 -13.94 3.99
N ASP A 288 -3.99 -14.75 3.42
CA ASP A 288 -3.61 -15.88 2.57
C ASP A 288 -3.03 -15.37 1.24
N TYR A 289 -1.73 -15.12 1.25
CA TYR A 289 -1.02 -14.51 0.12
C TYR A 289 -0.99 -15.42 -1.12
N GLU A 290 -0.80 -16.74 -0.93
CA GLU A 290 -0.81 -17.70 -2.03
C GLU A 290 -2.17 -17.70 -2.73
N ARG A 291 -3.25 -17.79 -1.96
CA ARG A 291 -4.61 -17.74 -2.49
C ARG A 291 -4.92 -16.40 -3.15
N PHE A 292 -4.47 -15.29 -2.58
CA PHE A 292 -4.62 -13.98 -3.21
C PHE A 292 -3.90 -13.91 -4.56
N LYS A 293 -2.70 -14.48 -4.68
CA LYS A 293 -1.95 -14.44 -5.94
C LYS A 293 -2.57 -15.29 -7.03
N LYS A 294 -3.02 -16.50 -6.68
CA LYS A 294 -3.66 -17.47 -7.59
C LYS A 294 -5.10 -17.08 -7.97
N LEU A 295 -5.92 -16.69 -7.00
CA LEU A 295 -7.37 -16.55 -7.18
C LEU A 295 -7.88 -15.10 -7.07
N LYS A 296 -6.98 -14.13 -6.80
CA LYS A 296 -7.34 -12.73 -6.49
C LYS A 296 -8.36 -12.60 -5.34
N GLN A 297 -8.45 -13.61 -4.48
CA GLN A 297 -9.32 -13.64 -3.30
C GLN A 297 -8.51 -13.36 -2.04
N ARG A 298 -8.78 -12.25 -1.35
CA ARG A 298 -8.14 -11.92 -0.07
C ARG A 298 -8.85 -12.61 1.07
N ILE A 299 -8.16 -13.53 1.73
CA ILE A 299 -8.60 -14.11 3.00
C ILE A 299 -7.78 -13.50 4.11
N GLN A 300 -8.41 -12.78 5.03
CA GLN A 300 -7.76 -12.29 6.24
C GLN A 300 -7.74 -13.43 7.27
N LYS A 301 -6.54 -13.80 7.72
CA LYS A 301 -6.34 -14.85 8.73
C LYS A 301 -6.81 -14.35 10.09
N CYS A 302 -7.42 -15.25 10.86
CA CYS A 302 -7.78 -15.06 12.27
C CYS A 302 -6.72 -15.66 13.20
N PHE A 303 -5.48 -15.78 12.71
CA PHE A 303 -4.31 -16.23 13.46
C PHE A 303 -3.08 -15.46 12.99
N ILE A 304 -2.08 -15.34 13.87
CA ILE A 304 -0.90 -14.50 13.68
C ILE A 304 0.30 -15.37 13.33
N GLU A 305 0.75 -15.28 12.07
CA GLU A 305 1.99 -15.89 11.60
C GLU A 305 3.18 -15.49 12.49
N PRO A 306 4.12 -16.40 12.82
CA PRO A 306 5.22 -16.11 13.75
C PRO A 306 6.07 -14.89 13.38
N SER A 307 6.25 -14.63 12.08
CA SER A 307 7.04 -13.51 11.55
C SER A 307 6.26 -12.20 11.40
N ASN A 308 4.94 -12.20 11.68
CA ASN A 308 4.10 -11.02 11.55
C ASN A 308 4.24 -10.12 12.78
N LYS A 309 4.47 -8.83 12.55
CA LYS A 309 4.78 -7.83 13.59
C LYS A 309 3.79 -6.66 13.63
N LEU A 310 2.58 -6.83 13.10
CA LEU A 310 1.60 -5.75 13.07
C LEU A 310 1.16 -5.36 14.49
N SER A 311 1.14 -4.06 14.76
CA SER A 311 0.58 -3.48 15.98
C SER A 311 -0.95 -3.50 16.03
N LEU A 312 -1.62 -3.81 14.92
CA LEU A 312 -3.08 -3.87 14.83
C LEU A 312 -3.70 -5.07 15.58
N TYR A 313 -2.88 -6.00 16.08
CA TYR A 313 -3.36 -7.10 16.90
C TYR A 313 -3.49 -6.65 18.37
N SER A 314 -4.66 -6.87 18.95
CA SER A 314 -4.80 -6.81 20.42
C SER A 314 -4.22 -8.09 21.05
N LYS A 315 -4.03 -8.09 22.38
CA LYS A 315 -3.50 -9.27 23.10
C LYS A 315 -4.29 -10.53 22.72
N SER A 316 -3.60 -11.48 22.09
CA SER A 316 -4.19 -12.66 21.46
C SER A 316 -3.72 -13.93 22.17
N LEU A 317 -4.67 -14.72 22.68
CA LEU A 317 -4.38 -16.04 23.25
C LEU A 317 -3.94 -17.00 22.14
N ASN A 318 -2.81 -17.68 22.35
CA ASN A 318 -2.24 -18.64 21.39
C ASN A 318 -2.10 -18.10 19.96
N LYS A 319 -2.00 -16.77 19.78
CA LYS A 319 -1.93 -16.11 18.47
C LYS A 319 -3.10 -16.48 17.54
N GLY A 320 -4.26 -16.86 18.08
CA GLY A 320 -5.43 -17.31 17.30
C GLY A 320 -5.32 -18.73 16.73
N PHE A 321 -4.28 -19.49 17.04
CA PHE A 321 -4.24 -20.92 16.68
C PHE A 321 -5.13 -21.74 17.60
N LEU A 322 -5.75 -22.79 17.06
CA LEU A 322 -6.52 -23.78 17.82
C LEU A 322 -5.78 -25.12 17.80
N ASN A 323 -5.75 -25.81 18.92
CA ASN A 323 -5.33 -27.22 18.99
C ASN A 323 -6.57 -28.06 19.26
N ILE A 324 -6.99 -28.84 18.26
CA ILE A 324 -8.21 -29.65 18.35
C ILE A 324 -7.85 -31.06 18.81
N GLU A 325 -8.30 -31.40 20.01
CA GLU A 325 -8.14 -32.72 20.60
C GLU A 325 -9.30 -33.64 20.25
N ASP A 326 -9.00 -34.93 20.13
CA ASP A 326 -9.95 -35.98 19.78
C ASP A 326 -11.07 -36.11 20.85
N GLY A 327 -12.31 -36.30 20.41
CA GLY A 327 -13.48 -36.44 21.30
C GLY A 327 -14.02 -35.15 21.92
N LEU A 328 -13.31 -34.02 21.83
CA LEU A 328 -13.77 -32.74 22.40
C LEU A 328 -14.62 -31.93 21.41
N ASN A 329 -15.48 -31.05 21.94
CA ASN A 329 -16.30 -30.15 21.13
C ASN A 329 -15.84 -28.71 21.28
N TYR A 330 -15.84 -27.95 20.18
CA TYR A 330 -15.45 -26.55 20.17
C TYR A 330 -16.50 -25.73 19.42
N LYS A 331 -16.77 -24.53 19.92
CA LYS A 331 -17.56 -23.52 19.23
C LYS A 331 -16.67 -22.33 18.90
N VAL A 332 -16.46 -22.09 17.61
CA VAL A 332 -15.70 -20.92 17.13
C VAL A 332 -16.67 -19.88 16.60
N GLU A 333 -16.47 -18.62 16.98
CA GLU A 333 -17.25 -17.48 16.48
C GLU A 333 -16.29 -16.43 15.89
N ILE A 334 -16.48 -16.08 14.63
CA ILE A 334 -15.73 -15.02 13.96
C ILE A 334 -16.66 -13.82 13.75
N ILE A 335 -16.29 -12.66 14.26
CA ILE A 335 -17.10 -11.44 14.27
C ILE A 335 -16.36 -10.36 13.49
N ALA A 336 -16.92 -9.95 12.35
CA ALA A 336 -16.47 -8.81 11.57
C ALA A 336 -17.30 -7.58 11.94
N LYS A 337 -16.65 -6.43 12.19
CA LYS A 337 -17.32 -5.16 12.49
C LYS A 337 -16.82 -4.03 11.62
N ASP A 338 -17.73 -3.14 11.24
CA ASP A 338 -17.40 -1.82 10.72
C ASP A 338 -17.09 -0.83 11.86
N PHE A 339 -16.84 0.43 11.50
CA PHE A 339 -16.54 1.49 12.47
C PHE A 339 -17.76 1.95 13.27
N LYS A 340 -18.97 1.93 12.69
CA LYS A 340 -20.22 2.30 13.38
C LYS A 340 -20.68 1.24 14.38
N GLY A 341 -20.11 0.04 14.30
CA GLY A 341 -20.40 -1.07 15.18
C GLY A 341 -21.40 -2.08 14.61
N ASN A 342 -21.84 -1.94 13.34
CA ASN A 342 -22.61 -3.04 12.74
C ASN A 342 -21.70 -4.25 12.59
N GLN A 343 -22.29 -5.44 12.75
CA GLN A 343 -21.51 -6.67 12.85
C GLN A 343 -22.16 -7.83 12.10
N GLN A 344 -21.30 -8.68 11.54
CA GLN A 344 -21.67 -9.98 10.99
C GLN A 344 -20.87 -11.06 11.70
N LYS A 345 -21.57 -12.10 12.15
CA LYS A 345 -20.99 -13.23 12.87
C LYS A 345 -21.06 -14.51 12.04
N VAL A 346 -20.00 -15.32 12.11
CA VAL A 346 -19.95 -16.70 11.64
C VAL A 346 -19.78 -17.62 12.84
N THR A 347 -20.64 -18.63 12.99
CA THR A 347 -20.49 -19.68 14.00
C THR A 347 -20.03 -20.99 13.35
N ILE A 348 -18.99 -21.61 13.89
CA ILE A 348 -18.38 -22.83 13.39
C ILE A 348 -18.38 -23.89 14.51
N PRO A 349 -19.30 -24.87 14.45
CA PRO A 349 -19.28 -26.00 15.38
C PRO A 349 -18.25 -27.04 14.93
N ILE A 350 -17.36 -27.42 15.84
CA ILE A 350 -16.25 -28.36 15.58
C ILE A 350 -16.38 -29.54 16.53
N VAL A 351 -16.25 -30.75 15.98
CA VAL A 351 -16.05 -31.99 16.75
C VAL A 351 -14.61 -32.44 16.51
N GLY A 352 -13.89 -32.65 17.60
CA GLY A 352 -12.57 -33.24 17.60
C GLY A 352 -12.63 -34.69 17.16
N LYS A 353 -11.99 -34.99 16.02
CA LYS A 353 -11.95 -36.34 15.47
C LYS A 353 -10.66 -36.57 14.70
N LYS A 354 -9.84 -37.50 15.19
CA LYS A 354 -8.65 -37.98 14.47
C LYS A 354 -9.05 -39.03 13.43
N ASP A 355 -9.15 -38.58 12.19
CA ASP A 355 -9.41 -39.39 11.00
C ASP A 355 -8.15 -39.56 10.16
N THR A 356 -8.23 -40.43 9.16
CA THR A 356 -7.22 -40.54 8.10
C THR A 356 -7.26 -39.30 7.19
N ILE A 357 -6.07 -38.74 6.90
CA ILE A 357 -5.92 -37.62 5.97
C ILE A 357 -6.00 -38.14 4.53
N LEU A 358 -7.02 -37.70 3.78
CA LEU A 358 -7.26 -38.11 2.39
C LEU A 358 -6.58 -37.20 1.37
N VAL A 359 -6.39 -35.92 1.73
CA VAL A 359 -5.78 -34.91 0.86
C VAL A 359 -4.68 -34.20 1.62
N SER A 360 -3.45 -34.26 1.11
CA SER A 360 -2.28 -33.57 1.67
C SER A 360 -1.53 -32.82 0.59
N ASN A 361 -0.76 -31.80 0.98
CA ASN A 361 0.13 -31.08 0.05
C ASN A 361 1.53 -31.67 0.14
N ASN A 362 2.09 -32.05 -1.01
CA ASN A 362 3.48 -32.47 -1.13
C ASN A 362 4.27 -31.32 -1.77
N PRO A 363 5.02 -30.52 -0.98
CA PRO A 363 5.77 -29.40 -1.54
C PRO A 363 6.81 -29.90 -2.55
N LYS A 364 6.96 -29.18 -3.68
CA LYS A 364 8.01 -29.47 -4.66
C LYS A 364 9.37 -29.33 -3.99
N ILE A 365 10.12 -30.43 -3.92
CA ILE A 365 11.50 -30.44 -3.42
C ILE A 365 12.43 -30.18 -4.60
N THR A 366 13.30 -29.19 -4.45
CA THR A 366 14.34 -28.85 -5.43
C THR A 366 15.70 -28.87 -4.74
N GLN A 367 16.78 -28.78 -5.51
CA GLN A 367 18.13 -28.63 -4.94
C GLN A 367 18.38 -27.25 -4.30
N PHE A 368 17.51 -26.25 -4.55
CA PHE A 368 17.70 -24.87 -4.13
C PHE A 368 17.01 -24.58 -2.80
N LYS A 369 17.56 -25.09 -1.70
CA LYS A 369 17.00 -24.89 -0.36
C LYS A 369 17.23 -23.46 0.15
N ILE A 370 16.16 -22.73 0.44
CA ILE A 370 16.21 -21.44 1.13
C ILE A 370 16.19 -21.65 2.64
N ASP A 371 17.25 -21.21 3.30
CA ASP A 371 17.24 -20.93 4.74
C ASP A 371 17.09 -19.43 4.97
N LYS A 372 15.98 -19.01 5.59
CA LYS A 372 15.69 -17.59 5.81
C LYS A 372 16.74 -16.88 6.67
N THR A 373 17.50 -17.60 7.48
CA THR A 373 18.48 -17.02 8.40
C THR A 373 19.84 -16.78 7.73
N LEU A 374 20.07 -17.41 6.58
CA LEU A 374 21.33 -17.34 5.84
C LEU A 374 21.24 -16.42 4.62
N PHE A 375 22.41 -16.04 4.09
CA PHE A 375 22.51 -15.52 2.73
C PHE A 375 22.46 -16.72 1.76
N ASN A 376 21.51 -16.71 0.83
CA ASN A 376 21.33 -17.82 -0.12
C ASN A 376 21.72 -17.31 -1.51
N LYS A 377 22.57 -18.06 -2.22
CA LYS A 377 23.00 -17.74 -3.58
C LYS A 377 22.93 -18.99 -4.44
N PHE A 378 22.26 -18.89 -5.58
CA PHE A 378 22.17 -19.97 -6.56
C PHE A 378 22.54 -19.44 -7.94
N GLN A 379 23.13 -20.30 -8.76
CA GLN A 379 23.55 -19.97 -10.11
C GLN A 379 23.20 -21.11 -11.05
N GLN A 380 22.72 -20.75 -12.24
CA GLN A 380 22.41 -21.67 -13.33
C GLN A 380 22.55 -20.93 -14.66
N ASN A 381 23.23 -21.53 -15.65
CA ASN A 381 23.32 -21.04 -17.04
C ASN A 381 23.61 -19.52 -17.15
N GLY A 382 24.65 -19.02 -16.49
CA GLY A 382 25.03 -17.59 -16.55
C GLY A 382 24.13 -16.65 -15.73
N VAL A 383 23.13 -17.16 -15.02
CA VAL A 383 22.22 -16.35 -14.19
C VAL A 383 22.43 -16.68 -12.71
N THR A 384 22.48 -15.63 -11.89
CA THR A 384 22.65 -15.74 -10.43
C THR A 384 21.47 -15.07 -9.71
N VAL A 385 20.92 -15.77 -8.72
CA VAL A 385 19.98 -15.20 -7.74
C VAL A 385 20.62 -15.17 -6.37
N ALA A 386 20.57 -14.01 -5.71
CA ALA A 386 21.17 -13.79 -4.40
C ALA A 386 20.16 -13.17 -3.43
N PHE A 387 19.82 -13.93 -2.38
CA PHE A 387 18.84 -13.57 -1.36
C PHE A 387 19.56 -13.25 -0.04
N PRO A 388 19.56 -11.97 0.40
CA PRO A 388 20.00 -11.61 1.74
C PRO A 388 19.26 -12.36 2.85
N LYS A 389 19.86 -12.43 4.04
CA LYS A 389 19.18 -12.98 5.23
C LYS A 389 17.84 -12.29 5.47
N TYR A 390 16.83 -13.07 5.80
CA TYR A 390 15.44 -12.68 6.01
C TYR A 390 14.81 -12.01 4.78
N THR A 391 15.18 -12.44 3.57
CA THR A 391 14.42 -12.07 2.37
C THR A 391 13.03 -12.68 2.39
N PHE A 392 12.93 -13.93 2.83
CA PHE A 392 11.67 -14.65 3.02
C PHE A 392 11.33 -14.81 4.50
N TYR A 393 10.05 -15.07 4.79
CA TYR A 393 9.57 -15.25 6.16
C TYR A 393 9.73 -16.69 6.68
N ASN A 394 9.82 -17.66 5.77
CA ASN A 394 9.88 -19.10 6.03
C ASN A 394 10.95 -19.78 5.18
N ASN A 395 11.40 -20.95 5.62
CA ASN A 395 12.29 -21.82 4.85
C ASN A 395 11.46 -22.60 3.83
N PHE A 396 12.00 -22.84 2.63
CA PHE A 396 11.34 -23.59 1.57
C PHE A 396 12.35 -24.00 0.49
N TYR A 397 11.90 -24.75 -0.51
CA TYR A 397 12.69 -25.10 -1.69
C TYR A 397 12.31 -24.19 -2.86
N LEU A 398 13.28 -23.43 -3.37
CA LEU A 398 13.11 -22.47 -4.45
C LEU A 398 12.91 -23.21 -5.79
N ASP A 399 11.94 -22.75 -6.58
CA ASP A 399 11.72 -23.25 -7.94
C ASP A 399 12.45 -22.31 -8.92
N PHE A 400 13.77 -22.47 -8.99
CA PHE A 400 14.65 -21.67 -9.85
C PHE A 400 15.02 -22.47 -11.09
N GLU A 401 14.81 -21.89 -12.26
CA GLU A 401 15.07 -22.54 -13.55
C GLU A 401 15.51 -21.50 -14.57
N VAL A 402 16.50 -21.86 -15.39
CA VAL A 402 16.96 -21.05 -16.52
C VAL A 402 16.89 -21.92 -17.77
N LYS A 403 15.97 -21.57 -18.67
CA LYS A 403 15.75 -22.27 -19.93
C LYS A 403 15.83 -21.27 -21.07
N ASP A 404 16.79 -21.47 -21.97
CA ASP A 404 17.11 -20.52 -23.04
C ASP A 404 17.35 -19.12 -22.47
N ALA A 405 16.60 -18.11 -22.91
CA ALA A 405 16.66 -16.74 -22.39
C ALA A 405 15.68 -16.47 -21.23
N LEU A 406 14.85 -17.44 -20.83
CA LEU A 406 13.83 -17.26 -19.79
C LEU A 406 14.35 -17.74 -18.43
N VAL A 407 14.23 -16.86 -17.44
CA VAL A 407 14.63 -17.11 -16.05
C VAL A 407 13.41 -17.12 -15.16
N LYS A 408 13.10 -18.28 -14.58
CA LYS A 408 12.07 -18.41 -13.56
C LYS A 408 12.68 -18.34 -12.18
N VAL A 409 12.27 -17.35 -11.38
CA VAL A 409 12.61 -17.22 -9.96
C VAL A 409 11.37 -17.46 -9.12
N HIS A 410 10.98 -18.74 -8.98
CA HIS A 410 9.82 -19.24 -8.25
C HIS A 410 8.46 -18.69 -8.71
N THR A 411 7.40 -19.40 -8.40
CA THR A 411 6.05 -18.89 -8.62
C THR A 411 5.78 -17.70 -7.67
N PRO A 412 5.11 -16.62 -8.10
CA PRO A 412 4.87 -15.41 -7.29
C PRO A 412 3.82 -15.59 -6.18
N THR A 413 3.90 -16.69 -5.44
CA THR A 413 2.96 -17.12 -4.38
C THR A 413 3.55 -17.00 -2.97
N ILE A 414 4.79 -16.55 -2.83
CA ILE A 414 5.45 -16.32 -1.54
C ILE A 414 5.74 -14.82 -1.37
N PRO A 415 5.42 -14.21 -0.21
CA PRO A 415 5.73 -12.82 0.03
C PRO A 415 7.18 -12.62 0.50
N LEU A 416 7.79 -11.53 0.06
CA LEU A 416 9.17 -11.15 0.40
C LEU A 416 9.20 -9.96 1.36
N ASP A 417 10.10 -10.01 2.33
CA ASP A 417 10.42 -8.88 3.22
C ASP A 417 11.43 -7.92 2.58
N LYS A 418 12.49 -8.48 1.99
CA LYS A 418 13.60 -7.74 1.37
C LYS A 418 13.66 -7.97 -0.13
N ARG A 419 14.39 -7.10 -0.82
CA ARG A 419 14.74 -7.32 -2.22
C ARG A 419 15.83 -8.37 -2.32
N TYR A 420 15.81 -9.15 -3.39
CA TYR A 420 16.92 -10.00 -3.80
C TYR A 420 17.57 -9.42 -5.07
N THR A 421 18.75 -9.91 -5.39
CA THR A 421 19.47 -9.52 -6.61
C THR A 421 19.35 -10.63 -7.63
N LEU A 422 18.94 -10.27 -8.85
CA LEU A 422 18.98 -11.12 -10.04
C LEU A 422 20.06 -10.57 -10.97
N THR A 423 21.03 -11.40 -11.34
CA THR A 423 22.17 -11.04 -12.17
C THR A 423 22.23 -11.94 -13.39
N PHE A 424 22.38 -11.34 -14.56
CA PHE A 424 22.65 -12.02 -15.84
C PHE A 424 24.11 -11.78 -16.24
N ASP A 425 24.78 -12.84 -16.69
CA ASP A 425 26.00 -12.75 -17.49
C ASP A 425 25.65 -12.19 -18.87
N VAL A 426 26.36 -11.14 -19.28
CA VAL A 426 26.21 -10.49 -20.59
C VAL A 426 27.53 -10.41 -21.34
N SER A 427 28.52 -11.23 -20.96
CA SER A 427 29.84 -11.27 -21.59
C SER A 427 29.78 -11.53 -23.10
N GLY A 428 28.78 -12.30 -23.55
CA GLY A 428 28.55 -12.62 -24.96
C GLY A 428 27.96 -11.48 -25.83
N TYR A 429 27.56 -10.35 -25.23
CA TYR A 429 27.03 -9.20 -25.98
C TYR A 429 28.12 -8.17 -26.28
N SER A 430 28.03 -7.52 -27.44
CA SER A 430 28.85 -6.37 -27.83
C SER A 430 28.60 -5.14 -26.95
N ALA A 431 29.49 -4.15 -27.01
CA ALA A 431 29.34 -2.90 -26.26
C ALA A 431 28.09 -2.12 -26.70
N GLU A 432 27.76 -2.17 -27.99
CA GLU A 432 26.61 -1.52 -28.61
C GLU A 432 25.29 -2.17 -28.15
N GLU A 433 25.20 -3.51 -28.19
CA GLU A 433 24.03 -4.24 -27.70
C GLU A 433 23.79 -3.97 -26.22
N LYS A 434 24.86 -3.98 -25.40
CA LYS A 434 24.77 -3.70 -23.96
C LYS A 434 24.15 -2.34 -23.66
N LYS A 435 24.36 -1.32 -24.50
CA LYS A 435 23.72 0.00 -24.32
C LYS A 435 22.21 -0.07 -24.40
N GLN A 436 21.66 -0.95 -25.24
CA GLN A 436 20.22 -1.09 -25.48
C GLN A 436 19.57 -2.24 -24.71
N LEU A 437 20.37 -3.16 -24.17
CA LEU A 437 19.89 -4.33 -23.44
C LEU A 437 19.43 -3.96 -22.01
N TYR A 438 18.37 -4.59 -21.51
CA TYR A 438 17.84 -4.41 -20.16
C TYR A 438 17.19 -5.70 -19.63
N ILE A 439 17.06 -5.80 -18.31
CA ILE A 439 16.33 -6.89 -17.65
C ILE A 439 14.84 -6.56 -17.68
N ALA A 440 14.03 -7.50 -18.15
CA ALA A 440 12.59 -7.40 -18.21
C ALA A 440 11.93 -8.44 -17.29
N TYR A 441 10.82 -8.06 -16.67
CA TYR A 441 9.89 -8.96 -15.99
C TYR A 441 8.74 -9.33 -16.93
N ILE A 442 8.39 -10.60 -17.01
CA ILE A 442 7.28 -11.09 -17.84
C ILE A 442 5.99 -11.15 -17.00
N LEU A 443 4.96 -10.45 -17.46
CA LEU A 443 3.64 -10.40 -16.83
C LEU A 443 2.80 -11.62 -17.22
N ASP A 444 1.79 -11.93 -16.40
CA ASP A 444 0.85 -13.06 -16.63
C ASP A 444 0.15 -13.02 -18.02
N ASN A 445 0.07 -11.84 -18.64
CA ASN A 445 -0.51 -11.65 -19.98
C ASN A 445 0.51 -11.75 -21.13
N GLY A 446 1.74 -12.18 -20.85
CA GLY A 446 2.83 -12.31 -21.82
C GLY A 446 3.56 -11.00 -22.15
N LYS A 447 3.08 -9.84 -21.68
CA LYS A 447 3.78 -8.56 -21.87
C LYS A 447 5.00 -8.46 -20.97
N SER A 448 6.02 -7.75 -21.41
CA SER A 448 7.17 -7.41 -20.58
C SER A 448 6.98 -6.08 -19.86
N SER A 449 7.71 -5.92 -18.75
CA SER A 449 7.89 -4.67 -18.03
C SER A 449 9.38 -4.48 -17.80
N TYR A 450 9.89 -3.27 -18.05
CA TYR A 450 11.23 -2.89 -17.68
C TYR A 450 11.47 -3.11 -16.17
N GLU A 451 12.60 -3.72 -15.82
CA GLU A 451 13.17 -3.70 -14.47
C GLU A 451 14.40 -2.80 -14.48
N ASN A 452 14.55 -1.99 -13.42
CA ASN A 452 15.73 -1.14 -13.26
C ASN A 452 17.02 -1.97 -13.37
N THR A 453 17.78 -1.71 -14.44
CA THR A 453 18.93 -2.54 -14.81
C THR A 453 20.22 -1.77 -14.56
N VAL A 454 21.02 -2.27 -13.63
CA VAL A 454 22.39 -1.77 -13.43
C VAL A 454 23.32 -2.54 -14.36
N LYS A 455 23.96 -1.80 -15.27
CA LYS A 455 24.84 -2.33 -16.31
C LYS A 455 26.30 -2.33 -15.84
N LYS A 456 26.99 -3.46 -15.95
CA LYS A 456 28.45 -3.59 -15.84
C LYS A 456 28.99 -4.31 -17.07
N ASP A 457 30.30 -4.28 -17.26
CA ASP A 457 30.97 -4.81 -18.46
C ASP A 457 30.59 -6.27 -18.79
N PHE A 458 30.49 -7.13 -17.78
CA PHE A 458 30.20 -8.56 -17.93
C PHE A 458 28.87 -8.99 -17.31
N THR A 459 28.23 -8.14 -16.49
CA THR A 459 27.03 -8.54 -15.76
C THR A 459 26.02 -7.41 -15.67
N PHE A 460 24.75 -7.74 -15.92
CA PHE A 460 23.63 -6.85 -15.68
C PHE A 460 22.86 -7.36 -14.46
N TYR A 461 22.41 -6.48 -13.58
CA TYR A 461 21.63 -6.90 -12.43
C TYR A 461 20.49 -5.95 -12.07
N THR A 462 19.45 -6.53 -11.48
CA THR A 462 18.34 -5.79 -10.86
C THR A 462 18.17 -6.22 -9.41
N SER A 463 17.67 -5.30 -8.59
CA SER A 463 17.22 -5.61 -7.24
C SER A 463 15.70 -5.53 -7.18
N THR A 464 15.02 -6.62 -6.86
CA THR A 464 13.56 -6.72 -6.97
C THR A 464 12.91 -7.48 -5.81
N LYS A 465 11.61 -7.25 -5.61
CA LYS A 465 10.74 -8.04 -4.70
C LYS A 465 9.78 -8.96 -5.47
N LYS A 466 9.86 -8.98 -6.80
CA LYS A 466 9.01 -9.81 -7.66
C LYS A 466 9.65 -11.19 -7.79
N LEU A 467 8.88 -12.23 -7.53
CA LEU A 467 9.17 -13.57 -8.02
C LEU A 467 8.44 -13.76 -9.36
N GLY A 468 8.82 -14.75 -10.15
CA GLY A 468 8.24 -15.02 -11.46
C GLY A 468 9.29 -15.06 -12.55
N ASP A 469 8.90 -14.67 -13.76
CA ASP A 469 9.69 -14.88 -14.96
C ASP A 469 10.38 -13.59 -15.41
N PHE A 470 11.65 -13.72 -15.81
CA PHE A 470 12.51 -12.62 -16.23
C PHE A 470 13.27 -12.99 -17.51
N THR A 471 13.71 -11.99 -18.26
CA THR A 471 14.57 -12.18 -19.44
C THR A 471 15.38 -10.91 -19.73
N LEU A 472 16.26 -10.97 -20.72
CA LEU A 472 16.95 -9.81 -21.28
C LEU A 472 16.25 -9.39 -22.58
N LEU A 473 15.89 -8.12 -22.70
CA LEU A 473 15.33 -7.52 -23.92
C LEU A 473 16.20 -6.34 -24.35
N SER A 474 16.09 -5.93 -25.61
CA SER A 474 16.78 -4.76 -26.16
C SER A 474 15.77 -3.71 -26.60
N ASP A 475 16.10 -2.43 -26.42
CA ASP A 475 15.30 -1.31 -26.91
C ASP A 475 16.14 -0.35 -27.76
N THR A 476 15.80 -0.27 -29.05
CA THR A 476 16.51 0.57 -30.03
C THR A 476 15.63 1.70 -30.56
N ILE A 477 14.42 1.86 -30.03
CA ILE A 477 13.41 2.75 -30.60
C ILE A 477 13.36 4.02 -29.74
N ASN A 478 13.68 5.16 -30.36
CA ASN A 478 13.59 6.43 -29.64
C ASN A 478 12.16 6.71 -29.14
N PRO A 479 12.01 7.34 -27.96
CA PRO A 479 10.71 7.76 -27.45
C PRO A 479 10.06 8.78 -28.41
N LYS A 480 8.74 8.87 -28.45
CA LYS A 480 8.02 9.80 -29.33
C LYS A 480 7.62 11.06 -28.57
N VAL A 481 7.82 12.22 -29.18
CA VAL A 481 7.39 13.53 -28.65
C VAL A 481 6.60 14.26 -29.73
N ARG A 482 5.39 14.75 -29.42
CA ARG A 482 4.51 15.42 -30.38
C ARG A 482 3.78 16.61 -29.77
N LEU A 483 3.55 17.64 -30.57
CA LEU A 483 2.66 18.74 -30.20
C LEU A 483 1.22 18.23 -30.08
N GLN A 484 0.50 18.62 -29.02
CA GLN A 484 -0.85 18.09 -28.75
C GLN A 484 -1.96 19.11 -29.01
N ASN A 485 -1.84 20.33 -28.50
CA ASN A 485 -2.90 21.35 -28.59
C ASN A 485 -2.54 22.55 -29.45
N PHE A 486 -1.39 22.53 -30.13
CA PHE A 486 -0.92 23.60 -30.99
C PHE A 486 -0.05 23.05 -32.14
N LYS A 487 0.22 23.89 -33.13
CA LYS A 487 1.09 23.60 -34.27
C LYS A 487 2.35 24.47 -34.23
N ASP A 488 3.39 24.02 -34.92
CA ASP A 488 4.58 24.84 -35.12
C ASP A 488 4.23 26.17 -35.81
N GLN A 489 4.90 27.24 -35.40
CA GLN A 489 4.71 28.62 -35.87
C GLN A 489 3.30 29.20 -35.61
N GLN A 490 2.55 28.65 -34.65
CA GLN A 490 1.22 29.15 -34.30
C GLN A 490 1.26 30.32 -33.29
N TRP A 491 0.31 31.24 -33.39
CA TRP A 491 0.03 32.24 -32.36
C TRP A 491 -0.70 31.62 -31.15
N LEU A 492 -0.09 31.71 -29.97
CA LEU A 492 -0.55 31.14 -28.71
C LEU A 492 -0.95 32.21 -27.66
N THR A 493 -1.17 33.46 -28.07
CA THR A 493 -1.55 34.56 -27.16
C THR A 493 -2.81 34.25 -26.33
N HIS A 494 -3.80 33.58 -26.94
CA HIS A 494 -5.06 33.23 -26.28
C HIS A 494 -5.02 31.88 -25.53
N PHE A 495 -3.91 31.13 -25.63
CA PHE A 495 -3.77 29.84 -24.96
C PHE A 495 -3.40 30.07 -23.49
N LYS A 496 -4.04 29.29 -22.60
CA LYS A 496 -3.67 29.21 -21.18
C LYS A 496 -2.52 28.23 -20.96
N THR A 497 -2.47 27.16 -21.75
CA THR A 497 -1.49 26.09 -21.60
C THR A 497 -0.95 25.62 -22.95
N LEU A 498 0.28 25.13 -22.93
CA LEU A 498 0.88 24.36 -24.01
C LEU A 498 0.95 22.89 -23.60
N LYS A 499 0.61 21.97 -24.51
CA LYS A 499 0.56 20.54 -24.24
C LYS A 499 1.33 19.76 -25.30
N LEU A 500 2.07 18.76 -24.83
CA LEU A 500 2.84 17.82 -25.63
C LEU A 500 2.46 16.40 -25.21
N LYS A 501 2.53 15.45 -26.16
CA LYS A 501 2.39 14.03 -25.88
C LYS A 501 3.73 13.33 -26.00
N ILE A 502 4.08 12.58 -24.97
CA ILE A 502 5.24 11.71 -24.91
C ILE A 502 4.81 10.26 -24.75
N SER A 503 5.54 9.34 -25.37
CA SER A 503 5.29 7.89 -25.24
C SER A 503 6.53 7.11 -25.58
N ASP A 504 6.71 5.98 -24.90
CA ASP A 504 7.67 4.95 -25.25
C ASP A 504 6.97 3.59 -25.26
N ASN A 505 7.36 2.72 -26.21
CA ASN A 505 6.69 1.44 -26.45
C ASN A 505 7.44 0.26 -25.81
N GLU A 506 8.65 0.46 -25.28
CA GLU A 506 9.54 -0.62 -24.86
C GLU A 506 10.04 -0.39 -23.42
N SER A 507 11.20 0.25 -23.24
CA SER A 507 11.83 0.39 -21.93
C SER A 507 11.12 1.40 -21.01
N GLY A 508 10.27 2.27 -21.57
CA GLY A 508 9.51 3.31 -20.87
C GLY A 508 10.28 4.63 -20.75
N ILE A 509 9.56 5.71 -20.41
CA ILE A 509 10.15 7.05 -20.25
C ILE A 509 10.92 7.15 -18.93
N LYS A 510 12.19 7.58 -19.00
CA LYS A 510 13.06 7.86 -17.85
C LYS A 510 13.00 9.32 -17.44
N SER A 511 13.18 10.24 -18.39
CA SER A 511 13.29 11.67 -18.10
C SER A 511 12.71 12.54 -19.22
N TYR A 512 12.37 13.77 -18.87
CA TYR A 512 11.98 14.81 -19.83
C TYR A 512 12.48 16.17 -19.35
N ARG A 513 12.79 17.07 -20.29
CA ARG A 513 13.18 18.45 -20.03
C ARG A 513 12.57 19.37 -21.07
N GLY A 514 11.96 20.47 -20.64
CA GLY A 514 11.41 21.49 -21.52
C GLY A 514 12.08 22.84 -21.31
N GLU A 515 12.29 23.57 -22.41
CA GLU A 515 12.85 24.92 -22.42
C GLU A 515 12.01 25.83 -23.30
N ILE A 516 11.83 27.08 -22.86
CA ILE A 516 11.36 28.18 -23.71
C ILE A 516 12.43 29.27 -23.72
N ASP A 517 12.93 29.58 -24.91
CA ASP A 517 14.03 30.54 -25.13
C ASP A 517 15.30 30.19 -24.35
N GLY A 518 15.59 28.88 -24.24
CA GLY A 518 16.75 28.36 -23.50
C GLY A 518 16.58 28.29 -21.97
N GLU A 519 15.46 28.78 -21.43
CA GLU A 519 15.16 28.71 -20.00
C GLU A 519 14.26 27.52 -19.68
N TRP A 520 14.55 26.81 -18.59
CA TRP A 520 13.73 25.68 -18.15
C TRP A 520 12.28 26.09 -17.86
N ILE A 521 11.34 25.21 -18.24
CA ILE A 521 9.92 25.38 -17.95
C ILE A 521 9.37 24.21 -17.13
N LEU A 522 8.45 24.53 -16.21
CA LEU A 522 7.76 23.53 -15.40
C LEU A 522 6.72 22.79 -16.25
N LEU A 523 7.08 21.61 -16.73
CA LEU A 523 6.17 20.69 -17.40
C LEU A 523 5.53 19.74 -16.39
N GLU A 524 4.22 19.86 -16.19
CA GLU A 524 3.44 18.91 -15.40
C GLU A 524 3.14 17.67 -16.23
N TYR A 525 3.68 16.52 -15.81
CA TYR A 525 3.51 15.26 -16.52
C TYR A 525 2.36 14.42 -15.97
N ASN A 526 1.36 14.22 -16.82
CA ASN A 526 0.30 13.25 -16.60
C ASN A 526 0.70 11.89 -17.17
N VAL A 527 1.25 11.05 -16.29
CA VAL A 527 1.65 9.67 -16.57
C VAL A 527 0.53 8.78 -17.12
N LYS A 528 -0.75 9.13 -16.91
CA LYS A 528 -1.89 8.30 -17.36
C LYS A 528 -2.06 8.30 -18.87
N ASN A 529 -1.81 9.45 -19.48
CA ASN A 529 -2.09 9.68 -20.90
C ASN A 529 -0.86 10.17 -21.67
N GLY A 530 0.29 10.28 -21.01
CA GLY A 530 1.54 10.69 -21.65
C GLY A 530 1.59 12.19 -21.93
N ILE A 531 0.83 13.04 -21.23
CA ILE A 531 0.74 14.48 -21.55
C ILE A 531 1.62 15.31 -20.64
N LEU A 532 2.53 16.10 -21.23
CA LEU A 532 3.25 17.19 -20.57
C LEU A 532 2.47 18.49 -20.76
N THR A 533 2.22 19.23 -19.69
CA THR A 533 1.48 20.51 -19.72
C THR A 533 2.32 21.63 -19.12
N TYR A 534 2.47 22.73 -19.88
CA TYR A 534 3.04 23.99 -19.40
C TYR A 534 1.93 25.03 -19.21
N ASP A 535 1.97 25.79 -18.11
CA ASP A 535 1.08 26.91 -17.83
C ASP A 535 1.75 28.22 -18.27
N PHE A 536 1.17 28.92 -19.25
CA PHE A 536 1.72 30.17 -19.77
C PHE A 536 1.67 31.33 -18.78
N ASN A 537 1.02 31.18 -17.63
CA ASN A 537 1.05 32.19 -16.57
C ASN A 537 2.35 32.15 -15.75
N ASP A 538 3.23 31.17 -15.97
CA ASP A 538 4.49 31.03 -15.24
C ASP A 538 5.58 32.01 -15.70
N LYS A 539 5.46 32.53 -16.92
CA LYS A 539 6.44 33.45 -17.53
C LYS A 539 5.71 34.61 -18.22
N ILE A 540 6.33 35.78 -18.22
CA ILE A 540 5.91 36.96 -18.99
C ILE A 540 6.62 36.92 -20.34
N PHE A 541 5.88 37.18 -21.43
CA PHE A 541 6.38 37.05 -22.80
C PHE A 541 6.53 38.44 -23.43
N THR A 542 7.75 38.96 -23.45
CA THR A 542 8.07 40.34 -23.89
C THR A 542 8.37 40.45 -25.38
N SER A 543 8.93 39.41 -26.01
CA SER A 543 9.06 39.30 -27.46
C SER A 543 7.82 38.64 -28.08
N ALA A 544 7.69 38.69 -29.41
CA ALA A 544 6.59 38.04 -30.12
C ALA A 544 6.89 36.59 -30.52
N LYS A 545 8.17 36.24 -30.71
CA LYS A 545 8.63 34.93 -31.20
C LYS A 545 9.38 34.21 -30.09
N HIS A 546 9.06 32.93 -29.90
CA HIS A 546 9.65 32.08 -28.87
C HIS A 546 10.02 30.71 -29.43
N THR A 547 11.09 30.10 -28.90
CA THR A 547 11.51 28.74 -29.24
C THR A 547 11.21 27.78 -28.11
N LEU A 548 10.54 26.67 -28.41
CA LEU A 548 10.31 25.55 -27.52
C LEU A 548 11.28 24.42 -27.88
N LYS A 549 11.99 23.89 -26.88
CA LYS A 549 12.79 22.68 -26.99
C LYS A 549 12.36 21.68 -25.92
N VAL A 550 12.03 20.46 -26.32
CA VAL A 550 11.68 19.38 -25.38
C VAL A 550 12.50 18.15 -25.68
N ILE A 551 13.25 17.69 -24.68
CA ILE A 551 14.08 16.48 -24.73
C ILE A 551 13.40 15.40 -23.90
N VAL A 552 13.33 14.18 -24.41
CA VAL A 552 12.78 13.01 -23.72
C VAL A 552 13.75 11.85 -23.87
N GLU A 553 14.01 11.17 -22.76
CA GLU A 553 14.92 10.02 -22.65
C GLU A 553 14.14 8.80 -22.15
N ASP A 554 14.37 7.64 -22.75
CA ASP A 554 13.86 6.36 -22.26
C ASP A 554 14.80 5.72 -21.20
N ASN A 555 14.46 4.51 -20.73
CA ASN A 555 15.22 3.84 -19.67
C ASN A 555 16.53 3.18 -20.12
N VAL A 556 16.79 3.10 -21.43
CA VAL A 556 18.06 2.57 -21.99
C VAL A 556 18.97 3.68 -22.54
N GLY A 557 18.46 4.91 -22.67
CA GLY A 557 19.20 6.10 -23.04
C GLY A 557 18.91 6.62 -24.46
N ASN A 558 17.89 6.11 -25.14
CA ASN A 558 17.49 6.68 -26.42
C ASN A 558 16.83 8.04 -26.21
N LEU A 559 17.16 8.99 -27.07
CA LEU A 559 16.79 10.39 -26.93
C LEU A 559 15.95 10.86 -28.11
N SER A 560 14.91 11.63 -27.80
CA SER A 560 14.17 12.42 -28.78
C SER A 560 14.14 13.88 -28.39
N THR A 561 14.43 14.75 -29.35
CA THR A 561 14.32 16.20 -29.18
C THR A 561 13.26 16.74 -30.13
N LEU A 562 12.27 17.44 -29.57
CA LEU A 562 11.32 18.24 -30.32
C LEU A 562 11.73 19.71 -30.24
N ASN A 563 11.86 20.36 -31.41
CA ASN A 563 11.99 21.81 -31.50
C ASN A 563 10.75 22.37 -32.21
N ALA A 564 10.19 23.45 -31.66
CA ALA A 564 9.09 24.18 -32.28
C ALA A 564 9.25 25.68 -32.02
N THR A 565 8.71 26.50 -32.89
CA THR A 565 8.56 27.94 -32.71
C THR A 565 7.08 28.24 -32.43
N PHE A 566 6.81 29.21 -31.57
CA PHE A 566 5.46 29.76 -31.44
C PHE A 566 5.51 31.27 -31.28
N PHE A 567 4.38 31.93 -31.55
CA PHE A 567 4.25 33.36 -31.38
C PHE A 567 3.33 33.67 -30.20
N ARG A 568 3.75 34.57 -29.30
CA ARG A 568 2.95 35.01 -28.15
C ARG A 568 3.44 36.38 -27.75
N LYS A 569 2.53 37.31 -27.47
CA LYS A 569 2.86 38.64 -26.94
C LYS A 569 1.81 38.98 -25.90
N LYS A 570 2.23 39.18 -24.65
CA LYS A 570 1.28 39.46 -23.56
C LYS A 570 1.86 40.30 -22.45
#